data_AF-A0A401L1U9-F1
#
_entry.id   AF-A0A401L1U9-F1
#
_cell.length_a   1.000
_cell.length_b   1.000
_cell.length_c   1.000
_cell.angle_alpha   90.00
_cell.angle_beta   90.00
_cell.angle_gamma   90.00
#
_symmetry.space_group_name_H-M   'P 1'
#
loop_
_entity.id
_entity.type
_entity.pdbx_description
1 polymer ?
#
loop_
_entity_poly.entity_id
_entity_poly.type
_entity_poly.pdbx_seq_one_letter_code
_entity_poly.pdbx_strand_id
1 'polypeptide(L)'
;MPPALSDQYEQASQIYSVDWYGIWVAALLGVWLIARLAYQLGRWTVQRHITASLGRRLGRELPWLLQTIDIATALAAILVGVLLGANIALLLVSANGWADVQQRAAKLAVLNLLPLGTGLTFGLPAHLLGISRSAVAWSHRWVGRVMAAHSLLHGAVAIARADTPIASLRHDWVPLLVSPPRCPSIMMMMMIVIREHTTNQGYAAAAVLLMIPVTLHAVVRQHCQVAMKIHYFLTVTAMVALAYHTWDQGSESRWQVVGAGALWIVLSAVARAPKGI
;
A
#
# COMPACT_ATOMS: atom_id res chain seq x y z
N MET A 1 -47.23 11.77 20.59
CA MET A 1 -47.24 10.88 19.42
C MET A 1 -46.48 11.57 18.30
N PRO A 2 -45.26 11.15 17.93
CA PRO A 2 -44.58 11.66 16.74
C PRO A 2 -45.17 11.02 15.47
N PRO A 3 -45.18 11.72 14.32
CA PRO A 3 -45.95 11.33 13.16
C PRO A 3 -45.26 10.23 12.33
N ALA A 4 -46.01 9.20 11.94
CA ALA A 4 -45.63 8.06 11.12
C ALA A 4 -45.12 8.39 9.68
N LEU A 5 -44.93 9.67 9.37
CA LEU A 5 -44.46 10.15 8.07
C LEU A 5 -42.92 10.14 7.95
N SER A 6 -42.18 10.21 9.07
CA SER A 6 -40.71 10.12 9.04
C SER A 6 -40.24 8.74 8.56
N ASP A 7 -40.86 7.68 9.09
CA ASP A 7 -40.42 6.31 8.86
C ASP A 7 -40.69 5.87 7.42
N GLN A 8 -41.82 6.31 6.84
CA GLN A 8 -42.13 6.05 5.43
C GLN A 8 -41.19 6.81 4.47
N TYR A 9 -40.78 8.02 4.82
CA TYR A 9 -39.83 8.81 4.01
C TYR A 9 -38.42 8.21 4.07
N GLU A 10 -37.99 7.75 5.24
CA GLU A 10 -36.71 7.06 5.43
C GLU A 10 -36.67 5.72 4.66
N GLN A 11 -37.75 4.93 4.75
CA GLN A 11 -37.88 3.65 4.06
C GLN A 11 -37.96 3.81 2.54
N ALA A 12 -38.67 4.83 2.03
CA ALA A 12 -38.71 5.14 0.59
C ALA A 12 -37.34 5.61 0.07
N SER A 13 -36.59 6.39 0.86
CA SER A 13 -35.25 6.85 0.50
C SER A 13 -34.21 5.71 0.46
N GLN A 14 -34.33 4.73 1.37
CA GLN A 14 -33.47 3.54 1.39
C GLN A 14 -33.73 2.64 0.17
N ILE A 15 -35.00 2.39 -0.18
CA ILE A 15 -35.36 1.55 -1.34
C ILE A 15 -34.86 2.20 -2.64
N TYR A 16 -35.02 3.52 -2.79
CA TYR A 16 -34.46 4.24 -3.95
C TYR A 16 -32.92 4.12 -4.01
N SER A 17 -32.20 4.31 -2.90
CA SER A 17 -30.73 4.28 -2.91
C SER A 17 -30.13 2.91 -3.25
N VAL A 18 -30.79 1.82 -2.86
CA VAL A 18 -30.31 0.44 -3.05
C VAL A 18 -30.53 -0.02 -4.50
N ASP A 19 -31.67 0.31 -5.11
CA ASP A 19 -31.98 -0.08 -6.49
C ASP A 19 -31.10 0.66 -7.51
N TRP A 20 -30.81 1.95 -7.28
CA TRP A 20 -29.90 2.71 -8.13
C TRP A 20 -28.47 2.17 -8.07
N TYR A 21 -27.99 1.75 -6.89
CA TYR A 21 -26.66 1.14 -6.75
C TYR A 21 -26.56 -0.18 -7.52
N GLY A 22 -27.60 -1.02 -7.47
CA GLY A 22 -27.66 -2.27 -8.24
C GLY A 22 -27.60 -2.05 -9.75
N ILE A 23 -28.33 -1.05 -10.26
CA ILE A 23 -28.34 -0.68 -11.68
C ILE A 23 -26.97 -0.16 -12.12
N TRP A 24 -26.32 0.69 -11.32
CA TRP A 24 -24.97 1.19 -11.62
C TRP A 24 -23.91 0.07 -11.61
N VAL A 25 -23.99 -0.87 -10.66
CA VAL A 25 -23.09 -2.02 -10.61
C VAL A 25 -23.31 -2.96 -11.80
N ALA A 26 -24.57 -3.23 -12.18
CA ALA A 26 -24.89 -4.04 -13.35
C ALA A 26 -24.42 -3.37 -14.66
N ALA A 27 -24.57 -2.06 -14.79
CA ALA A 27 -24.07 -1.30 -15.94
C ALA A 27 -22.53 -1.33 -16.02
N LEU A 28 -21.84 -1.13 -14.90
CA LEU A 28 -20.37 -1.22 -14.84
C LEU A 28 -19.88 -2.64 -15.17
N LEU A 29 -20.56 -3.68 -14.66
CA LEU A 29 -20.27 -5.07 -15.00
C LEU A 29 -20.53 -5.38 -16.47
N GLY A 30 -21.62 -4.85 -17.05
CA GLY A 30 -21.94 -4.99 -18.47
C GLY A 30 -20.88 -4.34 -19.37
N VAL A 31 -20.49 -3.11 -19.06
CA VAL A 31 -19.40 -2.39 -19.77
C VAL A 31 -18.09 -3.14 -19.64
N TRP A 32 -17.77 -3.66 -18.45
CA TRP A 32 -16.58 -4.47 -18.23
C TRP A 32 -16.60 -5.78 -19.03
N LEU A 33 -17.75 -6.46 -19.10
CA LEU A 33 -17.90 -7.71 -19.85
C LEU A 33 -17.77 -7.49 -21.36
N ILE A 34 -18.39 -6.42 -21.88
CA ILE A 34 -18.31 -6.03 -23.29
C ILE A 34 -16.89 -5.61 -23.65
N ALA A 35 -16.22 -4.82 -22.80
CA ALA A 35 -14.82 -4.46 -22.98
C ALA A 35 -13.91 -5.69 -22.96
N ARG A 36 -14.20 -6.67 -22.10
CA ARG A 36 -13.46 -7.95 -22.02
C ARG A 36 -13.70 -8.84 -23.24
N LEU A 37 -14.93 -8.91 -23.75
CA LEU A 37 -15.27 -9.64 -24.99
C LEU A 37 -14.63 -8.99 -26.20
N ALA A 38 -14.70 -7.67 -26.33
CA ALA A 38 -14.04 -6.90 -27.38
C ALA A 38 -12.51 -7.06 -27.32
N TYR A 39 -11.93 -7.05 -26.11
CA TYR A 39 -10.51 -7.32 -25.89
C TYR A 39 -10.13 -8.76 -26.26
N GLN A 40 -10.96 -9.75 -25.95
CA GLN A 40 -10.71 -11.15 -26.32
C GLN A 40 -10.88 -11.42 -27.83
N LEU A 41 -11.83 -10.75 -28.48
CA LEU A 41 -12.04 -10.81 -29.93
C LEU A 41 -10.93 -10.08 -30.70
N GLY A 42 -10.53 -8.89 -30.25
CA GLY A 42 -9.37 -8.17 -30.78
C GLY A 42 -8.05 -8.92 -30.54
N ARG A 43 -7.97 -9.67 -29.43
CA ARG A 43 -6.88 -10.60 -29.12
C ARG A 43 -6.81 -11.79 -30.08
N TRP A 44 -7.87 -12.12 -30.80
CA TRP A 44 -7.87 -13.26 -31.70
C TRP A 44 -7.44 -12.89 -33.12
N THR A 45 -7.83 -11.72 -33.62
CA THR A 45 -7.62 -11.31 -35.01
C THR A 45 -6.38 -10.45 -35.22
N VAL A 46 -6.05 -9.54 -34.30
CA VAL A 46 -4.93 -8.59 -34.45
C VAL A 46 -3.67 -9.05 -33.71
N GLN A 47 -3.83 -9.85 -32.64
CA GLN A 47 -2.76 -10.16 -31.72
C GLN A 47 -1.74 -11.18 -32.25
N ARG A 48 -2.09 -12.13 -33.14
CA ARG A 48 -1.09 -13.10 -33.63
C ARG A 48 0.07 -12.46 -34.39
N HIS A 49 -0.18 -11.41 -35.17
CA HIS A 49 0.88 -10.72 -35.93
C HIS A 49 1.55 -9.58 -35.17
N ILE A 50 0.81 -8.85 -34.32
CA ILE A 50 1.42 -7.82 -33.46
C ILE A 50 2.21 -8.45 -32.31
N THR A 51 1.75 -9.53 -31.68
CA THR A 51 2.47 -10.16 -30.55
C THR A 51 3.81 -10.78 -30.98
N ALA A 52 3.93 -11.25 -32.23
CA ALA A 52 5.20 -11.78 -32.74
C ALA A 52 6.23 -10.66 -33.03
N SER A 53 5.80 -9.49 -33.50
CA SER A 53 6.69 -8.36 -33.78
C SER A 53 6.98 -7.53 -32.51
N LEU A 54 5.96 -7.25 -31.71
CA LEU A 54 6.06 -6.55 -30.43
C LEU A 54 6.74 -7.44 -29.37
N GLY A 55 6.45 -8.74 -29.32
CA GLY A 55 7.08 -9.68 -28.39
C GLY A 55 8.60 -9.78 -28.60
N ARG A 56 9.07 -9.72 -29.86
CA ARG A 56 10.51 -9.68 -30.16
C ARG A 56 11.19 -8.36 -29.76
N ARG A 57 10.47 -7.22 -29.80
CA ARG A 57 11.02 -5.92 -29.36
C ARG A 57 10.93 -5.74 -27.84
N LEU A 58 9.83 -6.19 -27.23
CA LEU A 58 9.53 -6.07 -25.81
C LEU A 58 10.27 -7.11 -24.96
N GLY A 59 10.59 -8.27 -25.54
CA GLY A 59 11.39 -9.33 -24.91
C GLY A 59 12.90 -9.19 -25.11
N ARG A 60 13.40 -8.10 -25.71
CA ARG A 60 14.84 -7.85 -25.78
C ARG A 60 15.40 -7.68 -24.36
N GLU A 61 16.46 -8.42 -24.09
CA GLU A 61 17.23 -8.25 -22.86
C GLU A 61 17.90 -6.87 -22.84
N LEU A 62 17.81 -6.21 -21.69
CA LEU A 62 18.38 -4.88 -21.47
C LEU A 62 19.83 -4.97 -20.96
N PRO A 63 20.60 -3.87 -21.01
CA PRO A 63 21.94 -3.80 -20.44
C PRO A 63 21.98 -4.30 -19.00
N TRP A 64 23.11 -4.89 -18.60
CA TRP A 64 23.31 -5.53 -17.30
C TRP A 64 22.93 -4.67 -16.10
N LEU A 65 23.11 -3.35 -16.17
CA LEU A 65 22.72 -2.39 -15.13
C LEU A 65 21.22 -2.39 -14.81
N LEU A 66 20.37 -2.60 -15.81
CA LEU A 66 18.92 -2.67 -15.61
C LEU A 66 18.53 -4.05 -15.07
N GLN A 67 19.27 -5.10 -15.44
CA GLN A 67 19.03 -6.44 -14.91
C GLN A 67 19.36 -6.54 -13.42
N THR A 68 20.39 -5.84 -12.92
CA THR A 68 20.74 -5.85 -11.48
C THR A 68 19.66 -5.24 -10.60
N ILE A 69 18.87 -4.29 -11.13
CA ILE A 69 17.70 -3.74 -10.45
C ILE A 69 16.41 -4.50 -10.77
N ASP A 70 16.49 -5.71 -11.33
CA ASP A 70 15.36 -6.56 -11.67
C ASP A 70 14.49 -5.97 -12.81
N ILE A 71 15.12 -5.42 -13.86
CA ILE A 71 14.49 -5.01 -15.12
C ILE A 71 15.13 -5.78 -16.27
N ALA A 72 14.61 -6.97 -16.55
CA ALA A 72 15.19 -7.87 -17.54
C ALA A 72 14.77 -7.56 -18.99
N THR A 73 13.59 -6.95 -19.19
CA THR A 73 12.99 -6.80 -20.53
C THR A 73 12.53 -5.37 -20.78
N ALA A 74 12.43 -4.98 -22.06
CA ALA A 74 11.89 -3.67 -22.44
C ALA A 74 10.45 -3.46 -21.95
N LEU A 75 9.63 -4.51 -21.90
CA LEU A 75 8.31 -4.45 -21.26
C LEU A 75 8.40 -4.12 -19.77
N ALA A 76 9.30 -4.78 -19.04
CA ALA A 76 9.53 -4.48 -17.62
C ALA A 76 9.97 -3.02 -17.44
N ALA A 77 10.86 -2.51 -18.30
CA ALA A 77 11.29 -1.11 -18.26
C ALA A 77 10.14 -0.13 -18.51
N ILE A 78 9.25 -0.41 -19.48
CA ILE A 78 8.08 0.41 -19.74
C ILE A 78 7.12 0.39 -18.54
N LEU A 79 6.82 -0.78 -17.99
CA LEU A 79 5.91 -0.91 -16.84
C LEU A 79 6.45 -0.18 -15.60
N VAL A 80 7.75 -0.31 -15.32
CA VAL A 80 8.42 0.44 -14.25
C VAL A 80 8.40 1.94 -14.55
N GLY A 81 8.69 2.34 -15.79
CA GLY A 81 8.65 3.74 -16.22
C GLY A 81 7.27 4.36 -16.04
N VAL A 82 6.20 3.66 -16.38
CA VAL A 82 4.82 4.10 -16.16
C VAL A 82 4.50 4.17 -14.66
N LEU A 83 4.87 3.17 -13.87
CA LEU A 83 4.67 3.17 -12.42
C LEU A 83 5.36 4.37 -11.77
N LEU A 84 6.64 4.59 -12.07
CA LEU A 84 7.43 5.69 -11.53
C LEU A 84 6.91 7.03 -12.04
N GLY A 85 6.66 7.16 -13.34
CA GLY A 85 6.14 8.39 -13.96
C GLY A 85 4.80 8.82 -13.37
N ALA A 86 3.87 7.88 -13.19
CA ALA A 86 2.58 8.17 -12.56
C ALA A 86 2.74 8.60 -11.08
N ASN A 87 3.58 7.91 -10.31
CA ASN A 87 3.83 8.28 -8.91
C ASN A 87 4.53 9.65 -8.79
N ILE A 88 5.53 9.94 -9.62
CA ILE A 88 6.21 11.23 -9.65
C ILE A 88 5.24 12.35 -10.04
N ALA A 89 4.38 12.11 -11.05
CA ALA A 89 3.36 13.08 -11.44
C ALA A 89 2.38 13.35 -10.28
N LEU A 90 1.87 12.32 -9.62
CA LEU A 90 0.97 12.49 -8.47
C LEU A 90 1.64 13.21 -7.28
N LEU A 91 2.95 12.98 -7.10
CA LEU A 91 3.74 13.62 -6.06
C LEU A 91 3.98 15.11 -6.32
N LEU A 92 4.35 15.47 -7.56
CA LEU A 92 4.88 16.80 -7.90
C LEU A 92 3.90 17.71 -8.63
N VAL A 93 2.93 17.16 -9.37
CA VAL A 93 1.97 17.98 -10.11
C VAL A 93 1.12 18.75 -9.11
N SER A 94 1.19 20.09 -9.23
CA SER A 94 0.49 21.04 -8.35
C SER A 94 0.95 20.97 -6.88
N ALA A 95 2.19 20.54 -6.61
CA ALA A 95 2.79 20.70 -5.29
C ALA A 95 3.36 22.12 -5.15
N ASN A 96 2.87 22.90 -4.19
CA ASN A 96 3.26 24.29 -3.99
C ASN A 96 4.35 24.46 -2.92
N GLY A 97 4.77 23.36 -2.28
CA GLY A 97 5.85 23.37 -1.30
C GLY A 97 6.12 22.00 -0.69
N TRP A 98 7.13 21.94 0.17
CA TRP A 98 7.57 20.69 0.82
C TRP A 98 6.51 20.07 1.74
N ALA A 99 5.59 20.86 2.29
CA ALA A 99 4.45 20.35 3.06
C ALA A 99 3.51 19.50 2.20
N ASP A 100 3.18 20.00 1.00
CA ASP A 100 2.36 19.28 0.03
C ASP A 100 3.05 17.99 -0.41
N VAL A 101 4.36 18.07 -0.70
CA VAL A 101 5.17 16.90 -1.09
C VAL A 101 5.18 15.85 0.03
N GLN A 102 5.37 16.26 1.29
CA GLN A 102 5.35 15.36 2.44
C GLN A 102 4.00 14.67 2.62
N GLN A 103 2.89 15.41 2.49
CA GLN A 103 1.54 14.86 2.62
C GLN A 103 1.20 13.93 1.44
N ARG A 104 1.56 14.31 0.21
CA ARG A 104 1.37 13.48 -0.99
C ARG A 104 2.21 12.23 -0.93
N ALA A 105 3.45 12.30 -0.44
CA ALA A 105 4.30 11.14 -0.23
C ALA A 105 3.66 10.16 0.77
N ALA A 106 3.09 10.65 1.88
CA ALA A 106 2.35 9.78 2.80
C ALA A 106 1.15 9.10 2.12
N LYS A 107 0.33 9.85 1.38
CA LYS A 107 -0.81 9.29 0.65
C LYS A 107 -0.39 8.26 -0.39
N LEU A 108 0.68 8.52 -1.15
CA LEU A 108 1.22 7.59 -2.14
C LEU A 108 1.83 6.34 -1.51
N ALA A 109 2.48 6.46 -0.35
CA ALA A 109 2.96 5.29 0.41
C ALA A 109 1.79 4.37 0.81
N VAL A 110 0.68 4.95 1.32
CA VAL A 110 -0.53 4.20 1.66
C VAL A 110 -1.20 3.60 0.42
N LEU A 111 -1.29 4.33 -0.69
CA LEU A 111 -1.88 3.81 -1.93
C LEU A 111 -1.10 2.64 -2.50
N ASN A 112 0.23 2.70 -2.48
CA ASN A 112 1.08 1.59 -2.92
C ASN A 112 1.06 0.40 -1.94
N LEU A 113 0.54 0.57 -0.72
CA LEU A 113 0.39 -0.52 0.25
C LEU A 113 -0.75 -1.49 -0.13
N LEU A 114 -1.80 -1.00 -0.77
CA LEU A 114 -2.94 -1.81 -1.22
C LEU A 114 -2.52 -2.99 -2.12
N PRO A 115 -1.78 -2.77 -3.23
CA PRO A 115 -1.27 -3.88 -4.04
C PRO A 115 -0.27 -4.77 -3.30
N LEU A 116 0.45 -4.28 -2.29
CA LEU A 116 1.36 -5.12 -1.49
C LEU A 116 0.61 -6.15 -0.64
N GLY A 117 -0.56 -5.79 -0.10
CA GLY A 117 -1.41 -6.72 0.67
C GLY A 117 -1.86 -7.96 -0.13
N THR A 118 -1.87 -7.86 -1.46
CA THR A 118 -2.19 -8.98 -2.36
C THR A 118 -1.03 -9.98 -2.57
N GLY A 119 0.20 -9.60 -2.22
CA GLY A 119 1.41 -10.37 -2.51
C GLY A 119 1.60 -11.65 -1.69
N LEU A 120 0.91 -11.80 -0.57
CA LEU A 120 1.16 -12.91 0.37
C LEU A 120 0.64 -14.26 -0.13
N THR A 121 -0.26 -14.22 -1.10
CA THR A 121 -0.83 -15.39 -1.75
C THR A 121 -0.61 -15.30 -3.24
N PHE A 122 0.62 -14.99 -3.71
CA PHE A 122 0.99 -14.79 -5.13
C PHE A 122 0.26 -15.68 -6.14
N GLY A 123 -0.16 -16.89 -5.77
CA GLY A 123 -1.06 -17.76 -6.54
C GLY A 123 -2.46 -17.22 -6.86
N LEU A 124 -3.17 -16.55 -5.93
CA LEU A 124 -4.53 -16.04 -6.16
C LEU A 124 -4.52 -14.83 -7.12
N PRO A 125 -3.68 -13.79 -6.94
CA PRO A 125 -3.56 -12.73 -7.93
C PRO A 125 -3.07 -13.25 -9.29
N ALA A 126 -2.11 -14.19 -9.30
CA ALA A 126 -1.64 -14.81 -10.54
C ALA A 126 -2.79 -15.51 -11.30
N HIS A 127 -3.64 -16.24 -10.59
CA HIS A 127 -4.78 -16.92 -11.16
C HIS A 127 -5.84 -15.94 -11.70
N LEU A 128 -6.20 -14.91 -10.91
CA LEU A 128 -7.19 -13.92 -11.32
C LEU A 128 -6.75 -13.07 -12.52
N LEU A 129 -5.47 -12.70 -12.55
CA LEU A 129 -4.90 -11.87 -13.61
C LEU A 129 -4.41 -12.69 -14.81
N GLY A 130 -4.37 -14.02 -14.72
CA GLY A 130 -3.85 -14.89 -15.77
C GLY A 130 -2.36 -14.66 -16.06
N ILE A 131 -1.58 -14.22 -15.07
CA ILE A 131 -0.14 -13.95 -15.20
C ILE A 131 0.66 -14.91 -14.32
N SER A 132 1.96 -15.06 -14.60
CA SER A 132 2.81 -15.95 -13.82
C SER A 132 2.99 -15.45 -12.38
N ARG A 133 3.19 -16.37 -11.43
CA ARG A 133 3.56 -16.03 -10.05
C ARG A 133 4.85 -15.22 -9.98
N SER A 134 5.79 -15.46 -10.90
CA SER A 134 7.02 -14.68 -11.02
C SER A 134 6.75 -13.24 -11.44
N ALA A 135 5.79 -12.99 -12.33
CA ALA A 135 5.38 -11.64 -12.71
C ALA A 135 4.69 -10.91 -11.54
N VAL A 136 3.84 -11.60 -10.77
CA VAL A 136 3.24 -11.02 -9.55
C VAL A 136 4.31 -10.68 -8.51
N ALA A 137 5.25 -11.59 -8.26
CA ALA A 137 6.35 -11.36 -7.32
C ALA A 137 7.26 -10.21 -7.77
N TRP A 138 7.55 -10.13 -9.07
CA TRP A 138 8.29 -9.03 -9.68
C TRP A 138 7.56 -7.69 -9.47
N SER A 139 6.26 -7.62 -9.77
CA SER A 139 5.44 -6.42 -9.54
C SER A 139 5.40 -6.03 -8.07
N HIS A 140 5.25 -7.00 -7.17
CA HIS A 140 5.26 -6.77 -5.72
C HIS A 140 6.57 -6.15 -5.24
N ARG A 141 7.73 -6.59 -5.75
CA ARG A 141 9.03 -5.98 -5.43
C ARG A 141 9.10 -4.51 -5.86
N TRP A 142 8.63 -4.20 -7.07
CA TRP A 142 8.65 -2.82 -7.59
C TRP A 142 7.70 -1.89 -6.84
N VAL A 143 6.47 -2.32 -6.61
CA VAL A 143 5.51 -1.59 -5.77
C VAL A 143 6.08 -1.39 -4.36
N GLY A 144 6.76 -2.39 -3.80
CA GLY A 144 7.38 -2.32 -2.48
C GLY A 144 8.48 -1.26 -2.40
N ARG A 145 9.34 -1.19 -3.43
CA ARG A 145 10.37 -0.14 -3.54
C ARG A 145 9.75 1.26 -3.64
N VAL A 146 8.69 1.42 -4.42
CA VAL A 146 7.99 2.70 -4.57
C VAL A 146 7.33 3.12 -3.26
N MET A 147 6.65 2.20 -2.57
CA MET A 147 6.07 2.46 -1.25
C MET A 147 7.15 2.88 -0.25
N ALA A 148 8.26 2.14 -0.16
CA ALA A 148 9.37 2.47 0.72
C ALA A 148 10.00 3.83 0.40
N ALA A 149 10.19 4.16 -0.89
CA ALA A 149 10.73 5.46 -1.30
C ALA A 149 9.83 6.63 -0.84
N HIS A 150 8.51 6.50 -0.99
CA HIS A 150 7.58 7.52 -0.50
C HIS A 150 7.55 7.62 1.03
N SER A 151 7.63 6.49 1.74
CA SER A 151 7.74 6.48 3.21
C SER A 151 9.03 7.17 3.69
N LEU A 152 10.16 6.90 3.02
CA LEU A 152 11.43 7.56 3.32
C LEU A 152 11.38 9.05 3.01
N LEU A 153 10.80 9.45 1.88
CA LEU A 153 10.63 10.86 1.52
C LEU A 153 9.75 11.59 2.55
N HIS A 154 8.62 10.98 2.92
CA HIS A 154 7.74 11.52 3.95
C HIS A 154 8.47 11.73 5.28
N GLY A 155 9.22 10.71 5.74
CA GLY A 155 10.01 10.78 6.98
C GLY A 155 11.15 11.81 6.89
N ALA A 156 11.88 11.84 5.78
CA ALA A 156 13.00 12.76 5.59
C ALA A 156 12.55 14.23 5.60
N VAL A 157 11.45 14.54 4.91
CA VAL A 157 10.88 15.90 4.90
C VAL A 157 10.32 16.25 6.28
N ALA A 158 9.70 15.30 7.00
CA ALA A 158 9.26 15.52 8.38
C ALA A 158 10.42 15.89 9.30
N ILE A 159 11.55 15.17 9.21
CA ILE A 159 12.76 15.43 10.01
C ILE A 159 13.39 16.76 9.63
N ALA A 160 13.53 17.05 8.33
CA ALA A 160 14.15 18.27 7.84
C ALA A 160 13.36 19.53 8.21
N ARG A 161 12.04 19.42 8.39
CA ARG A 161 11.15 20.51 8.79
C ARG A 161 10.94 20.63 10.30
N ALA A 162 11.49 19.72 11.09
CA ALA A 162 11.47 19.86 12.54
C ALA A 162 12.52 20.93 12.91
N ASP A 163 12.08 22.11 13.34
CA ASP A 163 12.95 23.28 13.60
C ASP A 163 14.07 23.02 14.62
N THR A 164 14.01 21.93 15.38
CA THR A 164 15.15 21.38 16.14
C THR A 164 15.01 19.86 16.31
N PRO A 165 15.68 19.01 15.52
CA PRO A 165 15.54 17.56 15.66
C PRO A 165 16.13 17.03 16.98
N ILE A 166 17.08 17.75 17.58
CA ILE A 166 17.80 17.34 18.80
C ILE A 166 17.27 18.06 20.06
N ALA A 167 16.75 19.28 19.93
CA ALA A 167 16.33 20.07 21.10
C ALA A 167 14.95 19.66 21.63
N SER A 168 14.02 19.19 20.78
CA SER A 168 12.72 18.64 21.24
C SER A 168 12.89 17.29 21.93
N LEU A 169 13.69 16.38 21.34
CA LEU A 169 14.11 15.14 22.02
C LEU A 169 14.71 15.47 23.38
N ARG A 170 15.65 16.43 23.47
CA ARG A 170 16.26 16.84 24.74
C ARG A 170 15.29 17.54 25.71
N HIS A 171 14.34 18.33 25.23
CA HIS A 171 13.35 19.04 26.07
C HIS A 171 12.22 18.16 26.56
N ASP A 172 11.93 17.02 25.92
CA ASP A 172 10.92 16.07 26.41
C ASP A 172 11.46 15.21 27.57
N TRP A 173 12.77 14.94 27.61
CA TRP A 173 13.39 14.15 28.70
C TRP A 173 13.72 14.94 29.96
N VAL A 174 13.91 16.26 29.87
CA VAL A 174 14.34 17.11 31.00
C VAL A 174 13.23 17.37 32.04
N PRO A 175 11.95 17.60 31.68
CA PRO A 175 10.85 17.72 32.63
C PRO A 175 10.56 16.39 33.37
N LEU A 176 10.86 15.25 32.73
CA LEU A 176 10.72 13.90 33.32
C LEU A 176 11.72 13.62 34.45
N LEU A 177 12.86 14.32 34.49
CA LEU A 177 13.86 14.18 35.54
C LEU A 177 13.68 15.16 36.71
N VAL A 178 12.87 16.21 36.54
CA VAL A 178 12.82 17.35 37.48
C VAL A 178 11.47 17.47 38.23
N SER A 179 10.43 16.73 37.87
CA SER A 179 9.14 16.77 38.58
C SER A 179 8.81 15.44 39.28
N PRO A 180 8.77 15.38 40.63
CA PRO A 180 8.24 14.22 41.32
C PRO A 180 6.70 14.15 41.14
N PRO A 181 6.13 13.05 40.63
CA PRO A 181 4.71 12.95 40.37
C PRO A 181 3.92 12.62 41.64
N ARG A 182 2.79 13.30 41.85
CA ARG A 182 1.90 13.06 43.01
C ARG A 182 0.93 11.88 42.84
N CYS A 183 0.82 11.27 41.65
CA CYS A 183 -0.03 10.10 41.42
C CYS A 183 0.55 9.17 40.32
N PRO A 184 0.82 7.88 40.62
CA PRO A 184 1.44 6.95 39.67
C PRO A 184 0.54 6.58 38.47
N SER A 185 -0.79 6.63 38.62
CA SER A 185 -1.74 6.24 37.57
C SER A 185 -1.81 7.24 36.41
N ILE A 186 -1.71 8.54 36.71
CA ILE A 186 -1.72 9.61 35.70
C ILE A 186 -0.36 9.68 34.99
N MET A 187 0.74 9.40 35.69
CA MET A 187 2.08 9.29 35.09
C MET A 187 2.15 8.15 34.07
N MET A 188 1.56 6.99 34.38
CA MET A 188 1.54 5.86 33.44
C MET A 188 0.71 6.17 32.19
N MET A 189 -0.45 6.82 32.36
CA MET A 189 -1.34 7.16 31.25
C MET A 189 -0.78 8.27 30.35
N MET A 190 -0.11 9.27 30.93
CA MET A 190 0.51 10.38 30.18
C MET A 190 1.86 9.97 29.56
N MET A 191 2.65 9.10 30.20
CA MET A 191 3.80 8.45 29.56
C MET A 191 3.35 7.49 28.46
N ILE A 192 2.23 6.78 28.60
CA ILE A 192 1.67 5.95 27.53
C ILE A 192 1.29 6.86 26.37
N VAL A 193 0.44 7.88 26.56
CA VAL A 193 -0.06 8.74 25.46
C VAL A 193 1.04 9.55 24.77
N ILE A 194 2.04 10.09 25.48
CA ILE A 194 3.14 10.87 24.87
C ILE A 194 4.23 9.96 24.25
N ARG A 195 4.48 8.79 24.83
CA ARG A 195 5.33 7.75 24.21
C ARG A 195 4.64 7.16 22.98
N GLU A 196 3.33 7.04 22.97
CA GLU A 196 2.52 6.40 21.93
C GLU A 196 2.40 7.27 20.66
N HIS A 197 2.40 8.60 20.80
CA HIS A 197 2.34 9.52 19.65
C HIS A 197 3.68 9.58 18.86
N THR A 198 4.84 9.41 19.54
CA THR A 198 6.18 9.45 18.92
C THR A 198 6.73 8.07 18.55
N THR A 199 6.23 6.98 19.14
CA THR A 199 6.75 5.62 18.88
C THR A 199 6.09 4.91 17.71
N ASN A 200 4.81 5.14 17.42
CA ASN A 200 4.13 4.40 16.34
C ASN A 200 4.66 4.76 14.95
N GLN A 201 4.96 6.04 14.70
CA GLN A 201 5.67 6.46 13.49
C GLN A 201 7.09 5.85 13.44
N GLY A 202 7.79 5.81 14.58
CA GLY A 202 9.11 5.19 14.70
C GLY A 202 9.10 3.69 14.41
N TYR A 203 8.10 2.94 14.90
CA TYR A 203 7.94 1.51 14.63
C TYR A 203 7.60 1.24 13.16
N ALA A 204 6.71 2.03 12.55
CA ALA A 204 6.41 1.92 11.12
C ALA A 204 7.65 2.21 10.26
N ALA A 205 8.38 3.28 10.57
CA ALA A 205 9.60 3.66 9.86
C ALA A 205 10.70 2.59 10.02
N ALA A 206 10.94 2.11 11.24
CA ALA A 206 11.90 1.06 11.52
C ALA A 206 11.54 -0.24 10.79
N ALA A 207 10.26 -0.62 10.77
CA ALA A 207 9.80 -1.81 10.07
C ALA A 207 10.05 -1.70 8.55
N VAL A 208 9.72 -0.57 7.93
CA VAL A 208 9.98 -0.31 6.51
C VAL A 208 11.48 -0.32 6.19
N LEU A 209 12.32 0.29 7.05
CA LEU A 209 13.77 0.29 6.89
C LEU A 209 14.36 -1.12 6.99
N LEU A 210 13.91 -1.92 7.96
CA LEU A 210 14.36 -3.30 8.16
C LEU A 210 13.88 -4.25 7.06
N MET A 211 12.79 -3.92 6.34
CA MET A 211 12.37 -4.71 5.18
C MET A 211 13.37 -4.66 4.02
N ILE A 212 14.11 -3.55 3.85
CA ILE A 212 15.06 -3.38 2.74
C ILE A 212 16.16 -4.46 2.75
N PRO A 213 16.94 -4.67 3.83
CA PRO A 213 17.95 -5.73 3.87
C PRO A 213 17.34 -7.13 3.86
N VAL A 214 16.18 -7.33 4.51
CA VAL A 214 15.49 -8.64 4.56
C VAL A 214 15.00 -9.09 3.19
N THR A 215 14.67 -8.16 2.31
CA THR A 215 14.19 -8.44 0.94
C THR A 215 15.29 -8.44 -0.11
N LEU A 216 16.56 -8.25 0.29
CA LEU A 216 17.70 -8.27 -0.62
C LEU A 216 17.85 -9.65 -1.25
N HIS A 217 18.13 -9.70 -2.56
CA HIS A 217 18.20 -10.97 -3.30
C HIS A 217 19.18 -11.97 -2.67
N ALA A 218 20.35 -11.50 -2.20
CA ALA A 218 21.34 -12.34 -1.53
C ALA A 218 20.79 -12.99 -0.24
N VAL A 219 20.13 -12.21 0.61
CA VAL A 219 19.55 -12.67 1.89
C VAL A 219 18.42 -13.65 1.64
N VAL A 220 17.51 -13.35 0.71
CA VAL A 220 16.40 -14.24 0.35
C VAL A 220 16.93 -15.54 -0.27
N ARG A 221 17.99 -15.49 -1.09
CA ARG A 221 18.58 -16.68 -1.70
C ARG A 221 19.24 -17.60 -0.67
N GLN A 222 19.94 -17.02 0.31
CA GLN A 222 20.69 -17.78 1.30
C GLN A 222 19.82 -18.26 2.48
N HIS A 223 18.83 -17.46 2.89
CA HIS A 223 18.03 -17.67 4.09
C HIS A 223 16.52 -17.50 3.83
N CYS A 224 16.02 -18.04 2.72
CA CYS A 224 14.64 -17.83 2.24
C CYS A 224 13.57 -17.98 3.33
N GLN A 225 13.56 -19.08 4.09
CA GLN A 225 12.53 -19.29 5.11
C GLN A 225 12.58 -18.28 6.25
N VAL A 226 13.79 -17.92 6.70
CA VAL A 226 13.99 -16.94 7.78
C VAL A 226 13.63 -15.54 7.27
N ALA A 227 14.11 -15.17 6.08
CA ALA A 227 13.80 -13.90 5.43
C ALA A 227 12.29 -13.71 5.24
N MET A 228 11.58 -14.74 4.79
CA MET A 228 10.12 -14.66 4.64
C MET A 228 9.42 -14.49 6.00
N LYS A 229 9.80 -15.26 7.04
CA LYS A 229 9.21 -15.12 8.39
C LYS A 229 9.42 -13.71 8.96
N ILE A 230 10.63 -13.18 8.83
CA ILE A 230 10.96 -11.81 9.26
C ILE A 230 10.16 -10.80 8.44
N HIS A 231 10.08 -10.97 7.12
CA HIS A 231 9.29 -10.10 6.25
C HIS A 231 7.82 -10.05 6.69
N TYR A 232 7.19 -11.20 6.98
CA TYR A 232 5.82 -11.25 7.51
C TYR A 232 5.67 -10.49 8.81
N PHE A 233 6.59 -10.70 9.77
CA PHE A 233 6.55 -10.03 11.06
C PHE A 233 6.68 -8.51 10.92
N LEU A 234 7.59 -8.05 10.06
CA LEU A 234 7.76 -6.64 9.74
C LEU A 234 6.53 -6.06 9.04
N THR A 235 5.86 -6.82 8.16
CA THR A 235 4.63 -6.37 7.48
C THR A 235 3.48 -6.18 8.46
N VAL A 236 3.28 -7.14 9.37
CA VAL A 236 2.24 -7.01 10.41
C VAL A 236 2.55 -5.81 11.31
N THR A 237 3.79 -5.68 11.77
CA THR A 237 4.22 -4.55 12.61
C THR A 237 4.01 -3.21 11.90
N ALA A 238 4.42 -3.10 10.63
CA ALA A 238 4.25 -1.88 9.85
C ALA A 238 2.76 -1.53 9.66
N MET A 239 1.91 -2.52 9.37
CA MET A 239 0.47 -2.32 9.17
C MET A 239 -0.23 -1.88 10.47
N VAL A 240 0.08 -2.51 11.60
CA VAL A 240 -0.50 -2.13 12.90
C VAL A 240 -0.04 -0.72 13.31
N ALA A 241 1.25 -0.44 13.20
CA ALA A 241 1.81 0.86 13.53
C ALA A 241 1.25 1.97 12.62
N LEU A 242 1.06 1.69 11.33
CA LEU A 242 0.47 2.63 10.37
C LEU A 242 -1.03 2.84 10.62
N ALA A 243 -1.78 1.78 10.94
CA ALA A 243 -3.19 1.88 11.30
C ALA A 243 -3.37 2.78 12.54
N TYR A 244 -2.55 2.56 13.56
CA TYR A 244 -2.56 3.41 14.76
C TYR A 244 -2.18 4.86 14.41
N HIS A 245 -1.07 5.07 13.71
CA HIS A 245 -0.59 6.40 13.35
C HIS A 245 -1.61 7.19 12.51
N THR A 246 -2.25 6.54 11.53
CA THR A 246 -3.28 7.21 10.70
C THR A 246 -4.57 7.50 11.47
N TRP A 247 -4.89 6.69 12.47
CA TRP A 247 -6.04 6.90 13.35
C TRP A 247 -5.82 8.09 14.29
N ASP A 248 -4.67 8.10 14.95
CA ASP A 248 -4.21 9.12 15.88
C ASP A 248 -4.08 10.50 15.21
N GLN A 249 -3.54 10.56 13.99
CA GLN A 249 -3.48 11.79 13.19
C GLN A 249 -4.83 12.22 12.59
N GLY A 250 -5.91 11.46 12.80
CA GLY A 250 -7.21 11.75 12.19
C GLY A 250 -7.19 11.74 10.65
N SER A 251 -6.24 11.03 10.03
CA SER A 251 -6.02 11.08 8.58
C SER A 251 -7.16 10.43 7.80
N GLU A 252 -7.54 11.03 6.68
CA GLU A 252 -8.48 10.42 5.71
C GLU A 252 -7.98 9.06 5.18
N SER A 253 -6.66 8.84 5.18
CA SER A 253 -6.05 7.58 4.72
C SER A 253 -6.29 6.41 5.68
N ARG A 254 -6.83 6.62 6.88
CA ARG A 254 -7.11 5.54 7.85
C ARG A 254 -7.98 4.43 7.27
N TRP A 255 -9.00 4.80 6.49
CA TRP A 255 -9.90 3.83 5.86
C TRP A 255 -9.24 3.03 4.74
N GLN A 256 -8.23 3.62 4.07
CA GLN A 256 -7.44 2.91 3.08
C GLN A 256 -6.53 1.86 3.74
N VAL A 257 -5.96 2.17 4.91
CA VAL A 257 -5.14 1.20 5.68
C VAL A 257 -6.01 0.07 6.24
N VAL A 258 -7.18 0.40 6.79
CA VAL A 258 -8.15 -0.61 7.26
C VAL A 258 -8.64 -1.47 6.09
N GLY A 259 -8.98 -0.86 4.95
CA GLY A 259 -9.36 -1.56 3.74
C GLY A 259 -8.25 -2.49 3.22
N ALA A 260 -6.99 -2.04 3.25
CA ALA A 260 -5.83 -2.88 2.90
C ALA A 260 -5.70 -4.09 3.84
N GLY A 261 -5.87 -3.88 5.15
CA GLY A 261 -5.85 -4.94 6.15
C GLY A 261 -7.00 -5.93 5.98
N ALA A 262 -8.22 -5.44 5.75
CA ALA A 262 -9.40 -6.28 5.52
C ALA A 262 -9.26 -7.10 4.23
N LEU A 263 -8.83 -6.46 3.12
CA LEU A 263 -8.53 -7.13 1.86
C LEU A 263 -7.47 -8.21 2.06
N TRP A 264 -6.43 -7.94 2.85
CA TRP A 264 -5.40 -8.91 3.19
C TRP A 264 -5.98 -10.12 3.94
N ILE A 265 -6.81 -9.92 4.97
CA ILE A 265 -7.45 -11.01 5.72
C ILE A 265 -8.30 -11.88 4.79
N VAL A 266 -9.11 -11.26 3.93
CA VAL A 266 -9.97 -11.97 2.97
C VAL A 266 -9.14 -12.78 1.98
N LEU A 267 -8.12 -12.19 1.35
CA LEU A 267 -7.26 -12.90 0.39
C LEU A 267 -6.50 -14.06 1.04
N SER A 268 -6.11 -13.91 2.31
CA SER A 268 -5.45 -14.97 3.09
C SER A 268 -6.39 -16.12 3.43
N ALA A 269 -7.64 -15.81 3.79
CA ALA A 269 -8.67 -16.80 4.05
C ALA A 269 -9.03 -17.58 2.78
N VAL A 270 -9.25 -16.88 1.65
CA VAL A 270 -9.55 -17.51 0.35
C VAL A 270 -8.41 -18.41 -0.11
N ALA A 271 -7.15 -18.00 0.07
CA ALA A 271 -6.01 -18.83 -0.33
C ALA A 271 -5.80 -20.09 0.53
N ARG A 272 -6.33 -20.10 1.77
CA ARG A 272 -6.27 -21.24 2.70
C ARG A 272 -7.52 -22.11 2.66
N ALA A 273 -8.57 -21.68 1.98
CA ALA A 273 -9.77 -22.49 1.82
C ALA A 273 -9.38 -23.82 1.14
N PRO A 274 -9.80 -24.98 1.70
CA PRO A 274 -9.55 -26.26 1.07
C PRO A 274 -10.15 -26.19 -0.35
N LYS A 275 -9.32 -26.47 -1.35
CA LYS A 275 -9.83 -26.68 -2.70
C LYS A 275 -10.68 -27.93 -2.63
N GLY A 276 -12.01 -27.75 -2.68
CA GLY A 276 -12.93 -28.87 -2.80
C GLY A 276 -12.54 -29.73 -4.00
N ILE A 277 -12.41 -31.03 -3.72
CA ILE A 277 -12.43 -32.24 -4.56
C ILE A 277 -12.56 -31.99 -6.07
#